data_AF-A0A4Y3V9D7-F1
#
_entry.id   AF-A0A4Y3V9D7-F1
#
_cell.length_a   1.000
_cell.length_b   1.000
_cell.length_c   1.000
_cell.angle_alpha   90.00
_cell.angle_beta   90.00
_cell.angle_gamma   90.00
#
_symmetry.space_group_name_H-M   'P 1'
#
loop_
_entity.id
_entity.type
_entity.pdbx_description
1 polymer ?
#
loop_
_entity_poly.entity_id
_entity_poly.type
_entity_poly.pdbx_seq_one_letter_code
_entity_poly.pdbx_strand_id
1 'polypeptide(L)'
;MTDHALRLLRRDPRLAALAAFPFNFDLDRAAHGHVEPVRLASGGPLEVVAGDDTGGTYFVCADGSMLYASSDGSAGIIGSTVDEALEMLIGLPGWGSCTHLSPADGEQAIRERVTEVEDELREYYGIDEERAELRAALGFPDRSPVELVARLHSALLRTEPDFLLINAEELCGYDLLDGHPRPPLWEPVLAAGRADLSLLRSGDRAVWDALAADAARRRLALRAAQFDRADGDLGLLRHLLRHEASSSMADELRLAAVLVGLHGHTDDLPLLHEVRETDFDTACGLSDLPECGADASELRRWARELDDALFGTDPADEPSCTWTDLAMDQGMTELARVALIRRLDGFILDQGELRRPDDPTRLNTSPLRSLATAFERLGDLSQALRAQRLYAVLQDTAWDRVSARLTQARLEREAGQPLEAVRTLASLRATLDNPGDDSLRHWQQVNLGRLTTTEHYALARALAEANLPEQARAVLASGDAILGELSENAAKGVRELAEETAARLRGIS
;
A
#
# COMPACT_ATOMS: atom_id res chain seq x y z
N MET A 1 5.26 13.58 -29.76
CA MET A 1 4.49 12.63 -30.60
C MET A 1 4.99 11.25 -30.19
N THR A 2 4.31 10.57 -29.27
CA THR A 2 4.86 9.45 -28.48
C THR A 2 4.47 8.06 -29.01
N ASP A 3 3.81 8.01 -30.18
CA ASP A 3 3.22 6.83 -30.83
C ASP A 3 3.50 6.79 -32.34
N HIS A 4 4.55 7.46 -32.83
CA HIS A 4 4.83 7.52 -34.27
C HIS A 4 5.18 6.15 -34.83
N ALA A 5 6.06 5.42 -34.14
CA ALA A 5 6.50 4.10 -34.57
C ALA A 5 5.34 3.10 -34.59
N LEU A 6 4.50 3.08 -33.54
CA LEU A 6 3.33 2.20 -33.50
C LEU A 6 2.35 2.47 -34.64
N ARG A 7 2.14 3.74 -35.01
CA ARG A 7 1.30 4.08 -36.18
C ARG A 7 1.91 3.62 -37.50
N LEU A 8 3.24 3.63 -37.63
CA LEU A 8 3.92 3.11 -38.82
C LEU A 8 3.78 1.58 -38.90
N LEU A 9 4.06 0.87 -37.81
CA LEU A 9 3.91 -0.59 -37.74
C LEU A 9 2.48 -1.02 -38.08
N ARG A 10 1.46 -0.33 -37.56
CA ARG A 10 0.04 -0.60 -37.87
C ARG A 10 -0.32 -0.36 -39.35
N ARG A 11 0.45 0.42 -40.10
CA ARG A 11 0.19 0.75 -41.51
C ARG A 11 1.00 -0.08 -42.49
N ASP A 12 2.15 -0.57 -42.09
CA ASP A 12 3.08 -1.32 -42.93
C ASP A 12 3.27 -2.74 -42.40
N PRO A 13 2.59 -3.74 -43.01
CA PRO A 13 2.70 -5.14 -42.60
C PRO A 13 4.12 -5.70 -42.65
N ARG A 14 4.99 -5.16 -43.52
CA ARG A 14 6.39 -5.60 -43.60
C ARG A 14 7.16 -5.15 -42.36
N LEU A 15 6.98 -3.88 -41.95
CA LEU A 15 7.61 -3.38 -40.74
C LEU A 15 7.05 -4.07 -39.48
N ALA A 16 5.76 -4.36 -39.45
CA ALA A 16 5.15 -5.15 -38.38
C ALA A 16 5.76 -6.56 -38.29
N ALA A 17 5.96 -7.23 -39.44
CA ALA A 17 6.59 -8.55 -39.46
C ALA A 17 8.04 -8.51 -38.97
N LEU A 18 8.81 -7.47 -39.34
CA LEU A 18 10.18 -7.27 -38.83
C LEU A 18 10.20 -6.99 -37.33
N ALA A 19 9.23 -6.21 -36.82
CA ALA A 19 9.11 -5.96 -35.38
C ALA A 19 8.73 -7.24 -34.61
N ALA A 20 7.85 -8.07 -35.18
CA ALA A 20 7.44 -9.34 -34.59
C ALA A 20 8.60 -10.34 -34.51
N PHE A 21 9.39 -10.45 -35.58
CA PHE A 21 10.58 -11.29 -35.63
C PHE A 21 11.69 -10.58 -36.40
N PRO A 22 12.89 -10.38 -35.81
CA PRO A 22 13.40 -11.04 -34.60
C PRO A 22 13.18 -10.28 -33.27
N PHE A 23 12.48 -9.14 -33.24
CA PHE A 23 12.47 -8.24 -32.06
C PHE A 23 11.32 -8.49 -31.07
N ASN A 24 10.54 -9.56 -31.24
CA ASN A 24 9.51 -10.00 -30.29
C ASN A 24 8.45 -8.94 -29.95
N PHE A 25 8.07 -8.12 -30.94
CA PHE A 25 6.99 -7.14 -30.83
C PHE A 25 5.92 -7.41 -31.89
N ASP A 26 5.02 -8.35 -31.60
CA ASP A 26 3.99 -8.82 -32.52
C ASP A 26 2.64 -8.14 -32.25
N LEU A 27 2.18 -7.35 -33.22
CA LEU A 27 0.90 -6.65 -33.16
C LEU A 27 -0.30 -7.60 -33.24
N ASP A 28 -0.18 -8.73 -33.93
CA ASP A 28 -1.29 -9.67 -34.10
C ASP A 28 -1.62 -10.37 -32.77
N ARG A 29 -0.62 -10.46 -31.86
CA ARG A 29 -0.81 -11.01 -30.52
C ARG A 29 -1.62 -10.11 -29.59
N ALA A 30 -1.74 -8.81 -29.89
CA ALA A 30 -2.54 -7.90 -29.08
C ALA A 30 -4.01 -8.33 -28.97
N ALA A 31 -4.54 -9.03 -29.99
CA ALA A 31 -5.91 -9.53 -30.01
C ALA A 31 -6.18 -10.63 -28.97
N HIS A 32 -5.14 -11.32 -28.48
CA HIS A 32 -5.27 -12.36 -27.46
C HIS A 32 -5.32 -11.79 -26.04
N GLY A 33 -4.85 -10.55 -25.86
CA GLY A 33 -4.66 -9.96 -24.53
C GLY A 33 -3.54 -10.65 -23.75
N HIS A 34 -3.46 -10.33 -22.46
CA HIS A 34 -2.58 -11.02 -21.53
C HIS A 34 -3.19 -12.36 -21.11
N VAL A 35 -2.34 -13.30 -20.66
CA VAL A 35 -2.76 -14.67 -20.27
C VAL A 35 -3.80 -14.68 -19.15
N GLU A 36 -3.80 -13.65 -18.32
CA GLU A 36 -4.73 -13.42 -17.23
C GLU A 36 -5.19 -11.95 -17.20
N PRO A 37 -6.35 -11.65 -16.59
CA PRO A 37 -6.82 -10.28 -16.48
C PRO A 37 -5.91 -9.50 -15.52
N VAL A 38 -5.39 -8.36 -15.99
CA VAL A 38 -4.48 -7.50 -15.22
C VAL A 38 -4.95 -6.05 -15.24
N ARG A 39 -4.52 -5.28 -14.23
CA ARG A 39 -4.74 -3.83 -14.13
C ARG A 39 -3.63 -3.16 -13.34
N LEU A 40 -3.49 -1.84 -13.47
CA LEU A 40 -2.64 -1.08 -12.56
C LEU A 40 -3.29 -0.99 -11.17
N ALA A 41 -2.46 -1.06 -10.13
CA ALA A 41 -2.89 -0.86 -8.74
C ALA A 41 -3.54 0.53 -8.55
N SER A 42 -3.00 1.54 -9.23
CA SER A 42 -3.52 2.91 -9.28
C SER A 42 -4.87 3.04 -9.98
N GLY A 43 -5.34 1.99 -10.68
CA GLY A 43 -6.55 2.03 -11.51
C GLY A 43 -6.37 2.73 -12.85
N GLY A 44 -5.14 3.14 -13.20
CA GLY A 44 -4.82 3.70 -14.50
C GLY A 44 -5.13 2.73 -15.66
N PRO A 45 -5.59 3.24 -16.82
CA PRO A 45 -5.91 2.39 -17.96
C PRO A 45 -4.65 1.79 -18.59
N LEU A 46 -4.82 0.58 -19.15
CA LEU A 46 -3.83 -0.15 -19.92
C LEU A 46 -4.42 -0.53 -21.28
N GLU A 47 -3.72 -0.18 -22.36
CA GLU A 47 -4.04 -0.65 -23.72
C GLU A 47 -3.03 -1.74 -24.11
N VAL A 48 -3.51 -2.94 -24.42
CA VAL A 48 -2.65 -3.98 -25.03
C VAL A 48 -2.31 -3.56 -26.46
N VAL A 49 -1.01 -3.49 -26.78
CA VAL A 49 -0.55 -3.06 -28.11
C VAL A 49 0.23 -4.12 -28.88
N ALA A 50 0.85 -5.07 -28.19
CA ALA A 50 1.59 -6.19 -28.79
C ALA A 50 1.78 -7.33 -27.78
N GLY A 51 2.27 -8.47 -28.25
CA GLY A 51 2.82 -9.54 -27.42
C GLY A 51 4.09 -10.12 -28.01
N ASP A 52 4.76 -11.00 -27.26
CA ASP A 52 5.91 -11.77 -27.74
C ASP A 52 5.57 -13.25 -27.92
N ASP A 53 6.55 -14.01 -28.42
CA ASP A 53 6.44 -15.44 -28.70
C ASP A 53 6.57 -16.33 -27.44
N THR A 54 7.02 -15.77 -26.33
CA THR A 54 7.12 -16.43 -25.01
C THR A 54 5.85 -16.28 -24.15
N GLY A 55 4.93 -15.40 -24.53
CA GLY A 55 3.68 -15.14 -23.81
C GLY A 55 3.65 -13.82 -23.05
N GLY A 56 4.69 -12.99 -23.16
CA GLY A 56 4.70 -11.64 -22.63
C GLY A 56 3.82 -10.68 -23.42
N THR A 57 3.45 -9.57 -22.78
CA THR A 57 2.49 -8.59 -23.30
C THR A 57 2.99 -7.16 -23.09
N TYR A 58 2.83 -6.33 -24.12
CA TYR A 58 3.17 -4.91 -24.09
C TYR A 58 1.90 -4.07 -23.95
N PHE A 59 1.91 -3.19 -22.96
CA PHE A 59 0.83 -2.27 -22.67
C PHE A 59 1.28 -0.82 -22.82
N VAL A 60 0.37 0.03 -23.28
CA VAL A 60 0.52 1.49 -23.20
C VAL A 60 -0.28 2.00 -22.01
N CYS A 61 0.40 2.71 -21.12
CA CYS A 61 -0.18 3.37 -19.97
C CYS A 61 -0.79 4.73 -20.36
N ALA A 62 -1.61 5.32 -19.48
CA ALA A 62 -2.26 6.61 -19.71
C ALA A 62 -1.29 7.77 -20.03
N ASP A 63 -0.08 7.74 -19.47
CA ASP A 63 0.96 8.76 -19.70
C ASP A 63 1.75 8.54 -21.01
N GLY A 64 1.47 7.44 -21.71
CA GLY A 64 2.17 7.02 -22.93
C GLY A 64 3.41 6.15 -22.69
N SER A 65 3.77 5.88 -21.43
CA SER A 65 4.84 4.93 -21.11
C SER A 65 4.45 3.51 -21.55
N MET A 66 5.44 2.70 -21.91
CA MET A 66 5.23 1.30 -22.28
C MET A 66 5.61 0.39 -21.13
N LEU A 67 4.64 -0.41 -20.67
CA LEU A 67 4.82 -1.46 -19.68
C LEU A 67 4.92 -2.80 -20.39
N TYR A 68 5.88 -3.63 -19.98
CA TYR A 68 5.95 -5.03 -20.35
C TYR A 68 5.55 -5.90 -19.16
N ALA A 69 4.78 -6.96 -19.41
CA ALA A 69 4.49 -8.01 -18.43
C ALA A 69 4.85 -9.38 -19.02
N SER A 70 5.66 -10.15 -18.31
CA SER A 70 5.96 -11.53 -18.65
C SER A 70 4.80 -12.46 -18.27
N SER A 71 4.73 -13.62 -18.92
CA SER A 71 3.81 -14.70 -18.51
C SER A 71 4.17 -15.31 -17.15
N ASP A 72 5.40 -15.10 -16.68
CA ASP A 72 5.94 -15.67 -15.44
C ASP A 72 5.66 -14.79 -14.21
N GLY A 73 4.92 -13.68 -14.38
CA GLY A 73 4.49 -12.84 -13.28
C GLY A 73 5.42 -11.67 -12.94
N SER A 74 6.27 -11.22 -13.88
CA SER A 74 7.11 -10.02 -13.71
C SER A 74 6.67 -8.90 -14.65
N ALA A 75 6.73 -7.65 -14.20
CA ALA A 75 6.35 -6.49 -14.99
C ALA A 75 7.25 -5.27 -14.75
N GLY A 76 7.37 -4.41 -15.77
CA GLY A 76 8.22 -3.23 -15.70
C GLY A 76 7.97 -2.23 -16.82
N ILE A 77 8.21 -0.95 -16.55
CA ILE A 77 8.25 0.09 -17.58
C ILE A 77 9.55 -0.06 -18.36
N ILE A 78 9.44 -0.19 -19.68
CA ILE A 78 10.57 -0.41 -20.59
C ILE A 78 10.87 0.81 -21.48
N GLY A 79 10.04 1.85 -21.38
CA GLY A 79 10.28 3.14 -22.02
C GLY A 79 9.23 4.18 -21.61
N SER A 80 9.62 5.46 -21.61
CA SER A 80 8.73 6.58 -21.27
C SER A 80 7.71 6.88 -22.37
N THR A 81 7.93 6.30 -23.56
CA THR A 81 7.07 6.40 -24.73
C THR A 81 7.13 5.08 -25.50
N VAL A 82 6.16 4.83 -26.37
CA VAL A 82 6.20 3.67 -27.26
C VAL A 82 7.42 3.69 -28.17
N ASP A 83 7.77 4.86 -28.70
CA ASP A 83 8.93 5.03 -29.58
C ASP A 83 10.24 4.71 -28.84
N GLU A 84 10.40 5.17 -27.59
CA GLU A 84 11.57 4.85 -26.76
C GLU A 84 11.66 3.36 -26.44
N ALA A 85 10.54 2.72 -26.11
CA ALA A 85 10.52 1.29 -25.83
C ALA A 85 10.88 0.47 -27.08
N LEU A 86 10.29 0.78 -28.24
CA LEU A 86 10.65 0.13 -29.50
C LEU A 86 12.12 0.36 -29.88
N GLU A 87 12.67 1.55 -29.59
CA GLU A 87 14.10 1.80 -29.74
C GLU A 87 14.94 0.85 -28.87
N MET A 88 14.51 0.54 -27.64
CA MET A 88 15.18 -0.45 -26.79
C MET A 88 15.05 -1.87 -27.36
N LEU A 89 13.85 -2.30 -27.76
CA LEU A 89 13.60 -3.65 -28.28
C LEU A 89 14.44 -3.94 -29.54
N ILE A 90 14.56 -2.95 -30.42
CA ILE A 90 15.29 -3.07 -31.69
C ILE A 90 16.79 -2.88 -31.47
N GLY A 91 17.19 -1.93 -30.62
CA GLY A 91 18.58 -1.61 -30.36
C GLY A 91 19.30 -2.61 -29.45
N LEU A 92 18.56 -3.31 -28.59
CA LEU A 92 19.03 -4.38 -27.70
C LEU A 92 18.24 -5.67 -27.95
N PRO A 93 18.47 -6.42 -29.02
CA PRO A 93 17.82 -7.73 -29.19
C PRO A 93 18.16 -8.64 -28.00
N GLY A 94 17.16 -9.29 -27.44
CA GLY A 94 17.30 -9.99 -26.15
C GLY A 94 17.34 -9.05 -24.94
N TRP A 95 16.73 -7.85 -25.04
CA TRP A 95 16.67 -6.82 -23.99
C TRP A 95 16.28 -7.36 -22.60
N GLY A 96 15.46 -8.42 -22.52
CA GLY A 96 15.09 -9.07 -21.26
C GLY A 96 16.31 -9.56 -20.46
N SER A 97 17.36 -10.00 -21.15
CA SER A 97 18.64 -10.38 -20.53
C SER A 97 19.46 -9.18 -20.06
N CYS A 98 19.04 -7.95 -20.35
CA CYS A 98 19.72 -6.71 -19.96
C CYS A 98 19.03 -5.99 -18.78
N THR A 99 17.91 -6.48 -18.25
CA THR A 99 17.13 -5.79 -17.20
C THR A 99 17.83 -5.70 -15.84
N HIS A 100 18.90 -6.46 -15.63
CA HIS A 100 19.73 -6.39 -14.43
C HIS A 100 20.93 -5.44 -14.59
N LEU A 101 21.21 -4.96 -15.80
CA LEU A 101 22.33 -4.08 -16.07
C LEU A 101 22.00 -2.64 -15.68
N SER A 102 23.00 -1.95 -15.15
CA SER A 102 22.95 -0.56 -14.73
C SER A 102 24.12 0.23 -15.32
N PRO A 103 24.00 1.57 -15.45
CA PRO A 103 25.15 2.41 -15.82
C PRO A 103 26.37 2.25 -14.90
N ALA A 104 26.17 1.79 -13.66
CA ALA A 104 27.23 1.60 -12.68
C ALA A 104 28.13 0.39 -12.97
N ASP A 105 27.68 -0.56 -13.79
CA ASP A 105 28.46 -1.76 -14.16
C ASP A 105 29.65 -1.42 -15.07
N GLY A 106 29.64 -0.23 -15.67
CA GLY A 106 30.69 0.28 -16.53
C GLY A 106 30.51 -0.10 -18.01
N GLU A 107 30.98 0.78 -18.90
CA GLU A 107 30.74 0.66 -20.34
C GLU A 107 31.21 -0.67 -20.94
N GLN A 108 32.36 -1.17 -20.48
CA GLN A 108 32.96 -2.39 -21.01
C GLN A 108 32.11 -3.62 -20.67
N ALA A 109 31.71 -3.78 -19.41
CA ALA A 109 30.88 -4.91 -18.98
C ALA A 109 29.53 -4.92 -19.68
N ILE A 110 28.91 -3.74 -19.85
CA ILE A 110 27.66 -3.60 -20.60
C ILE A 110 27.84 -4.05 -22.06
N ARG A 111 28.88 -3.56 -22.74
CA ARG A 111 29.13 -3.94 -24.15
C ARG A 111 29.43 -5.42 -24.29
N GLU A 112 30.21 -6.00 -23.39
CA GLU A 112 30.54 -7.43 -23.39
C GLU A 112 29.27 -8.27 -23.23
N ARG A 113 28.41 -7.96 -22.25
CA ARG A 113 27.15 -8.69 -22.05
C ARG A 113 26.19 -8.53 -23.21
N VAL A 114 26.03 -7.32 -23.76
CA VAL A 114 25.15 -7.13 -24.93
C VAL A 114 25.69 -7.89 -26.14
N THR A 115 27.02 -7.90 -26.35
CA THR A 115 27.64 -8.67 -27.44
C THR A 115 27.40 -10.16 -27.26
N GLU A 116 27.56 -10.69 -26.05
CA GLU A 116 27.28 -12.10 -25.71
C GLU A 116 25.83 -12.49 -26.08
N VAL A 117 24.84 -11.69 -25.64
CA VAL A 117 23.43 -11.93 -25.95
C VAL A 117 23.16 -11.87 -27.46
N GLU A 118 23.73 -10.89 -28.16
CA GLU A 118 23.55 -10.79 -29.60
C GLU A 118 24.22 -11.92 -30.37
N ASP A 119 25.38 -12.39 -29.92
CA ASP A 119 26.08 -13.52 -30.53
C ASP A 119 25.26 -14.80 -30.38
N GLU A 120 24.64 -15.04 -29.21
CA GLU A 120 23.69 -16.14 -29.02
C GLU A 120 22.51 -16.06 -29.99
N LEU A 121 21.93 -14.87 -30.21
CA LEU A 121 20.83 -14.69 -31.16
C LEU A 121 21.28 -14.93 -32.60
N ARG A 122 22.48 -14.48 -32.97
CA ARG A 122 23.09 -14.68 -34.30
C ARG A 122 23.30 -16.15 -34.64
N GLU A 123 23.42 -17.04 -33.65
CA GLU A 123 23.50 -18.49 -33.89
C GLU A 123 22.19 -19.05 -34.48
N TYR A 124 21.04 -18.42 -34.21
CA TYR A 124 19.74 -18.89 -34.65
C TYR A 124 19.22 -18.14 -35.89
N TYR A 125 19.46 -16.83 -35.99
CA TYR A 125 18.98 -16.02 -37.12
C TYR A 125 19.79 -14.72 -37.29
N GLY A 126 19.75 -14.15 -38.50
CA GLY A 126 20.31 -12.83 -38.77
C GLY A 126 19.49 -11.72 -38.12
N ILE A 127 20.16 -10.76 -37.47
CA ILE A 127 19.51 -9.62 -36.81
C ILE A 127 19.97 -8.27 -37.36
N ASP A 128 21.15 -8.19 -37.98
CA ASP A 128 21.81 -6.92 -38.26
C ASP A 128 21.16 -6.15 -39.44
N GLU A 129 20.78 -6.85 -40.52
CA GLU A 129 20.12 -6.25 -41.68
C GLU A 129 18.69 -5.81 -41.33
N GLU A 130 17.94 -6.69 -40.66
CA GLU A 130 16.58 -6.44 -40.17
C GLU A 130 16.55 -5.27 -39.18
N ARG A 131 17.52 -5.20 -38.27
CA ARG A 131 17.66 -4.09 -37.32
C ARG A 131 17.92 -2.78 -38.04
N ALA A 132 18.85 -2.78 -39.00
CA ALA A 132 19.19 -1.58 -39.76
C ALA A 132 17.99 -1.09 -40.59
N GLU A 133 17.26 -2.00 -41.24
CA GLU A 133 16.05 -1.69 -42.01
C GLU A 133 14.96 -1.09 -41.10
N LEU A 134 14.60 -1.79 -40.03
CA LEU A 134 13.51 -1.37 -39.15
C LEU A 134 13.83 -0.05 -38.44
N ARG A 135 15.05 0.10 -37.92
CA ARG A 135 15.52 1.33 -37.28
C ARG A 135 15.45 2.53 -38.24
N ALA A 136 15.92 2.36 -39.47
CA ALA A 136 15.87 3.41 -40.48
C ALA A 136 14.43 3.77 -40.87
N ALA A 137 13.56 2.77 -41.03
CA ALA A 137 12.15 2.98 -41.38
C ALA A 137 11.35 3.70 -40.28
N LEU A 138 11.65 3.40 -39.00
CA LEU A 138 11.02 4.05 -37.85
C LEU A 138 11.67 5.41 -37.50
N GLY A 139 12.79 5.76 -38.13
CA GLY A 139 13.49 7.02 -37.90
C GLY A 139 14.24 7.09 -36.56
N PHE A 140 14.62 5.94 -36.01
CA PHE A 140 15.32 5.85 -34.73
C PHE A 140 16.83 6.15 -34.87
N PRO A 141 17.43 6.87 -33.90
CA PRO A 141 18.85 7.19 -33.94
C PRO A 141 19.73 5.93 -33.77
N ASP A 142 21.00 6.04 -34.15
CA ASP A 142 22.00 5.00 -33.84
C ASP A 142 22.55 5.27 -32.44
N ARG A 143 22.09 4.51 -31.46
CA ARG A 143 22.54 4.64 -30.07
C ARG A 143 23.44 3.49 -29.69
N SER A 144 24.40 3.80 -28.84
CA SER A 144 25.26 2.75 -28.30
C SER A 144 24.47 1.84 -27.33
N PRO A 145 24.87 0.56 -27.18
CA PRO A 145 24.26 -0.32 -26.17
C PRO A 145 24.26 0.26 -24.76
N VAL A 146 25.31 1.02 -24.40
CA VAL A 146 25.43 1.69 -23.09
C VAL A 146 24.33 2.73 -22.90
N GLU A 147 24.04 3.53 -23.92
CA GLU A 147 22.97 4.54 -23.86
C GLU A 147 21.59 3.89 -23.76
N LEU A 148 21.38 2.77 -24.47
CA LEU A 148 20.12 2.02 -24.43
C LEU A 148 19.92 1.36 -23.04
N VAL A 149 20.95 0.72 -22.48
CA VAL A 149 20.90 0.15 -21.12
C VAL A 149 20.63 1.24 -20.08
N ALA A 150 21.26 2.42 -20.19
CA ALA A 150 20.99 3.52 -19.28
C ALA A 150 19.53 3.99 -19.32
N ARG A 151 18.91 3.99 -20.50
CA ARG A 151 17.50 4.33 -20.67
C ARG A 151 16.57 3.25 -20.14
N LEU A 152 16.86 1.98 -20.44
CA LEU A 152 16.11 0.84 -19.91
C LEU A 152 16.16 0.84 -18.37
N HIS A 153 17.34 0.99 -17.78
CA HIS A 153 17.51 1.13 -16.32
C HIS A 153 16.69 2.28 -15.74
N SER A 154 16.72 3.47 -16.38
CA SER A 154 15.91 4.61 -15.95
C SER A 154 14.41 4.37 -16.08
N ALA A 155 13.96 3.60 -17.07
CA ALA A 155 12.57 3.23 -17.27
C ALA A 155 12.12 2.22 -16.19
N LEU A 156 12.92 1.19 -15.94
CA LEU A 156 12.66 0.15 -14.94
C LEU A 156 12.48 0.73 -13.53
N LEU A 157 13.34 1.67 -13.14
CA LEU A 157 13.25 2.36 -11.85
C LEU A 157 11.97 3.22 -11.68
N ARG A 158 11.30 3.59 -12.78
CA ARG A 158 10.01 4.31 -12.73
C ARG A 158 8.81 3.40 -12.52
N THR A 159 8.97 2.08 -12.64
CA THR A 159 7.85 1.12 -12.57
C THR A 159 7.03 1.30 -11.29
N GLU A 160 7.71 1.39 -10.15
CA GLU A 160 7.06 1.69 -8.88
C GLU A 160 7.35 3.13 -8.47
N PRO A 161 6.35 3.85 -7.93
CA PRO A 161 5.07 3.31 -7.44
C PRO A 161 3.91 3.29 -8.45
N ASP A 162 3.98 4.05 -9.54
CA ASP A 162 2.78 4.41 -10.32
C ASP A 162 2.27 3.31 -11.27
N PHE A 163 3.13 2.35 -11.62
CA PHE A 163 2.86 1.30 -12.62
C PHE A 163 2.94 -0.11 -12.06
N LEU A 164 2.66 -0.29 -10.76
CA LEU A 164 2.51 -1.63 -10.19
C LEU A 164 1.35 -2.35 -10.89
N LEU A 165 1.70 -3.36 -11.70
CA LEU A 165 0.74 -4.26 -12.32
C LEU A 165 0.28 -5.28 -11.29
N ILE A 166 -1.03 -5.49 -11.22
CA ILE A 166 -1.62 -6.53 -10.37
C ILE A 166 -2.53 -7.45 -11.20
N ASN A 167 -2.59 -8.71 -10.79
CA ASN A 167 -3.64 -9.63 -11.25
C ASN A 167 -5.01 -9.07 -10.81
N ALA A 168 -5.97 -8.98 -11.73
CA ALA A 168 -7.26 -8.34 -11.46
C ALA A 168 -8.19 -9.18 -10.56
N GLU A 169 -7.95 -10.48 -10.46
CA GLU A 169 -8.73 -11.42 -9.66
C GLU A 169 -8.09 -11.68 -8.30
N GLU A 170 -6.81 -12.06 -8.28
CA GLU A 170 -6.05 -12.38 -7.07
C GLU A 170 -5.54 -11.13 -6.34
N LEU A 171 -5.38 -10.03 -7.08
CA LEU A 171 -4.87 -8.73 -6.59
C LEU A 171 -3.44 -8.77 -6.05
N CYS A 172 -2.69 -9.82 -6.36
CA CYS A 172 -1.24 -9.91 -6.13
C CYS A 172 -0.50 -8.98 -7.09
N GLY A 173 0.57 -8.33 -6.60
CA GLY A 173 1.46 -7.56 -7.45
C GLY A 173 2.39 -8.45 -8.28
N TYR A 174 2.57 -8.11 -9.55
CA TYR A 174 3.63 -8.71 -10.37
C TYR A 174 4.99 -8.36 -9.77
N ASP A 175 5.94 -9.28 -9.83
CA ASP A 175 7.33 -9.00 -9.45
C ASP A 175 7.93 -7.93 -10.37
N LEU A 176 8.93 -7.21 -9.88
CA LEU A 176 9.66 -6.27 -10.71
C LEU A 176 10.45 -7.02 -11.78
N LEU A 177 10.44 -6.51 -13.00
CA LEU A 177 11.21 -7.08 -14.12
C LEU A 177 12.74 -6.99 -13.91
N ASP A 178 13.17 -6.21 -12.93
CA ASP A 178 14.55 -5.92 -12.58
C ASP A 178 14.84 -6.21 -11.09
N GLY A 179 16.13 -6.32 -10.77
CA GLY A 179 16.63 -6.44 -9.40
C GLY A 179 17.24 -5.16 -8.83
N HIS A 180 16.94 -3.98 -9.40
CA HIS A 180 17.60 -2.74 -9.00
C HIS A 180 17.10 -2.23 -7.64
N PRO A 181 18.01 -1.72 -6.80
CA PRO A 181 17.62 -1.14 -5.52
C PRO A 181 16.80 0.12 -5.75
N ARG A 182 15.64 0.19 -5.11
CA ARG A 182 14.80 1.40 -5.01
C ARG A 182 15.02 2.03 -3.63
N PRO A 183 14.92 3.36 -3.49
CA PRO A 183 14.96 4.01 -2.19
C PRO A 183 13.92 3.37 -1.24
N PRO A 184 14.29 3.07 0.01
CA PRO A 184 13.33 2.58 0.99
C PRO A 184 12.25 3.64 1.25
N LEU A 185 11.04 3.23 1.59
CA LEU A 185 9.87 4.11 1.76
C LEU A 185 10.14 5.34 2.66
N TRP A 186 10.94 5.15 3.72
CA TRP A 186 11.26 6.23 4.67
C TRP A 186 12.04 7.39 4.04
N GLU A 187 12.80 7.15 2.98
CA GLU A 187 13.67 8.18 2.38
C GLU A 187 12.87 9.32 1.72
N PRO A 188 11.97 9.07 0.75
CA PRO A 188 11.11 10.10 0.21
C PRO A 188 10.15 10.68 1.27
N VAL A 189 9.67 9.86 2.22
CA VAL A 189 8.77 10.30 3.30
C VAL A 189 9.46 11.29 4.24
N LEU A 190 10.73 11.06 4.61
CA LEU A 190 11.49 11.95 5.49
C LEU A 190 12.01 13.20 4.77
N ALA A 191 12.07 13.22 3.44
CA ALA A 191 12.58 14.37 2.69
C ALA A 191 11.82 15.66 3.04
N ALA A 192 10.48 15.60 3.12
CA ALA A 192 9.66 16.73 3.53
C ALA A 192 9.90 17.12 5.00
N GLY A 193 9.97 16.15 5.91
CA GLY A 193 10.26 16.39 7.32
C GLY A 193 11.62 17.06 7.56
N ARG A 194 12.65 16.66 6.80
CA ARG A 194 13.97 17.30 6.85
C ARG A 194 13.94 18.74 6.35
N ALA A 195 13.18 19.01 5.29
CA ALA A 195 12.97 20.37 4.80
C ALA A 195 12.24 21.25 5.84
N ASP A 196 11.20 20.70 6.47
CA ASP A 196 10.42 21.35 7.52
C ASP A 196 11.26 21.62 8.78
N LEU A 197 12.09 20.67 9.20
CA LEU A 197 13.03 20.87 10.30
C LEU A 197 14.07 21.95 10.00
N SER A 198 14.59 21.99 8.77
CA SER A 198 15.50 23.06 8.32
C SER A 198 14.82 24.44 8.34
N LEU A 199 13.54 24.48 7.95
CA LEU A 199 12.72 25.69 8.00
C LEU A 199 12.49 26.14 9.46
N LEU A 200 12.21 25.24 10.39
CA LEU A 200 12.08 25.57 11.81
C LEU A 200 13.37 26.15 12.39
N ARG A 201 14.53 25.58 12.03
CA ARG A 201 15.84 26.05 12.52
C ARG A 201 16.22 27.43 12.02
N SER A 202 15.82 27.78 10.80
CA SER A 202 16.14 29.06 10.17
C SER A 202 15.04 30.11 10.30
N GLY A 203 13.82 29.69 10.61
CA GLY A 203 12.63 30.52 10.72
C GLY A 203 12.45 31.21 12.06
N ASP A 204 11.48 32.11 12.11
CA ASP A 204 11.05 32.79 13.33
C ASP A 204 9.84 32.09 13.99
N ARG A 205 9.27 32.71 15.02
CA ARG A 205 8.10 32.16 15.73
C ARG A 205 6.86 32.04 14.87
N ALA A 206 6.66 32.90 13.87
CA ALA A 206 5.50 32.78 12.99
C ALA A 206 5.61 31.53 12.11
N VAL A 207 6.83 31.20 11.66
CA VAL A 207 7.11 29.94 10.95
C VAL A 207 6.84 28.74 11.86
N TRP A 208 7.26 28.80 13.12
CA TRP A 208 7.02 27.73 14.09
C TRP A 208 5.53 27.50 14.31
N ASP A 209 4.76 28.56 14.59
CA ASP A 209 3.32 28.48 14.83
C ASP A 209 2.58 27.92 13.60
N ALA A 210 2.96 28.37 12.40
CA ALA A 210 2.33 27.92 11.15
C ALA A 210 2.58 26.43 10.87
N LEU A 211 3.80 25.94 11.10
CA LEU A 211 4.13 24.53 10.92
C LEU A 211 3.52 23.68 12.03
N ALA A 212 3.60 24.12 13.29
CA ALA A 212 3.06 23.38 14.43
C ALA A 212 1.52 23.32 14.42
N ALA A 213 0.84 24.24 13.71
CA ALA A 213 -0.61 24.16 13.49
C ALA A 213 -1.01 23.04 12.49
N ASP A 214 -0.11 22.63 11.60
CA ASP A 214 -0.34 21.54 10.66
C ASP A 214 0.12 20.20 11.27
N ALA A 215 -0.83 19.30 11.54
CA ALA A 215 -0.54 18.03 12.19
C ALA A 215 0.42 17.15 11.37
N ALA A 216 0.25 17.06 10.05
CA ALA A 216 1.09 16.20 9.23
C ALA A 216 2.54 16.71 9.20
N ARG A 217 2.72 18.02 8.99
CA ARG A 217 4.05 18.65 8.99
C ARG A 217 4.74 18.58 10.33
N ARG A 218 3.99 18.79 11.42
CA ARG A 218 4.51 18.68 12.79
C ARG A 218 5.05 17.27 13.09
N ARG A 219 4.28 16.22 12.74
CA ARG A 219 4.71 14.82 12.87
C ARG A 219 5.99 14.54 12.08
N LEU A 220 6.06 15.00 10.82
CA LEU A 220 7.24 14.81 9.96
C LEU A 220 8.49 15.53 10.48
N ALA A 221 8.33 16.75 11.00
CA ALA A 221 9.44 17.50 11.60
C ALA A 221 9.96 16.81 12.87
N LEU A 222 9.07 16.26 13.71
CA LEU A 222 9.45 15.47 14.89
C LEU A 222 10.20 14.20 14.50
N ARG A 223 9.71 13.47 13.49
CA ARG A 223 10.40 12.29 12.95
C ARG A 223 11.75 12.65 12.34
N ALA A 224 11.87 13.76 11.61
CA ALA A 224 13.18 14.22 11.12
C ALA A 224 14.14 14.55 12.28
N ALA A 225 13.65 15.21 13.34
CA ALA A 225 14.45 15.54 14.53
C ALA A 225 14.88 14.29 15.31
N GLN A 226 14.04 13.24 15.34
CA GLN A 226 14.37 11.92 15.90
C GLN A 226 15.62 11.33 15.25
N PHE A 227 15.83 11.46 13.95
CA PHE A 227 17.00 10.87 13.31
C PHE A 227 18.20 11.81 13.28
N ASP A 228 17.98 13.12 13.30
CA ASP A 228 19.07 14.11 13.24
C ASP A 228 19.71 14.41 14.61
N ARG A 229 18.94 14.36 15.70
CA ARG A 229 19.39 14.54 17.09
C ARG A 229 20.25 15.79 17.34
N ALA A 230 19.93 16.92 16.70
CA ALA A 230 20.71 18.14 16.87
C ALA A 230 20.49 18.79 18.25
N ASP A 231 21.59 19.02 18.98
CA ASP A 231 21.58 19.63 20.33
C ASP A 231 20.90 21.01 20.38
N GLY A 232 20.90 21.76 19.26
CA GLY A 232 20.32 23.10 19.16
C GLY A 232 18.80 23.16 19.10
N ASP A 233 18.11 22.02 18.97
CA ASP A 233 16.67 21.98 18.69
C ASP A 233 15.78 22.06 19.94
N LEU A 234 16.32 22.09 21.15
CA LEU A 234 15.52 22.06 22.38
C LEU A 234 14.40 23.11 22.40
N GLY A 235 14.68 24.33 21.91
CA GLY A 235 13.70 25.41 21.82
C GLY A 235 12.49 25.08 20.94
N LEU A 236 12.74 24.49 19.76
CA LEU A 236 11.68 24.10 18.82
C LEU A 236 10.97 22.83 19.29
N LEU A 237 11.68 21.87 19.88
CA LEU A 237 11.09 20.64 20.40
C LEU A 237 10.07 20.93 21.51
N ARG A 238 10.41 21.85 22.44
CA ARG A 238 9.47 22.36 23.46
C ARG A 238 8.23 23.00 22.84
N HIS A 239 8.35 23.61 21.67
CA HIS A 239 7.23 24.24 20.99
C HIS A 239 6.34 23.19 20.32
N LEU A 240 6.92 22.25 19.58
CA LEU A 240 6.18 21.14 18.96
C LEU A 240 5.46 20.28 20.02
N LEU A 241 6.11 19.98 21.15
CA LEU A 241 5.50 19.24 22.26
C LEU A 241 4.21 19.88 22.79
N ARG A 242 4.17 21.21 22.92
CA ARG A 242 2.95 21.91 23.36
C ARG A 242 1.80 21.77 22.36
N HIS A 243 2.12 21.77 21.07
CA HIS A 243 1.11 21.55 20.04
C HIS A 243 0.63 20.10 20.02
N GLU A 244 1.53 19.14 20.22
CA GLU A 244 1.14 17.73 20.31
C GLU A 244 0.26 17.43 21.51
N ALA A 245 0.42 18.13 22.64
CA ALA A 245 -0.42 17.94 23.82
C ALA A 245 -1.93 18.15 23.58
N SER A 246 -2.31 18.82 22.49
CA SER A 246 -3.72 18.93 22.09
C SER A 246 -4.29 17.64 21.47
N SER A 247 -3.40 16.78 20.99
CA SER A 247 -3.69 15.40 20.61
C SER A 247 -3.51 14.55 21.88
N SER A 248 -4.38 13.59 22.12
CA SER A 248 -4.19 12.58 23.19
C SER A 248 -2.86 11.81 23.01
N MET A 249 -2.61 10.72 23.75
CA MET A 249 -1.33 10.00 23.77
C MET A 249 -0.94 9.30 22.45
N ALA A 250 -0.55 10.09 21.45
CA ALA A 250 0.01 9.63 20.17
C ALA A 250 1.51 9.33 20.28
N ASP A 251 2.02 8.56 19.31
CA ASP A 251 3.45 8.25 19.24
C ASP A 251 4.29 9.52 19.04
N GLU A 252 3.80 10.52 18.29
CA GLU A 252 4.51 11.79 18.12
C GLU A 252 4.51 12.67 19.37
N LEU A 253 3.45 12.63 20.19
CA LEU A 253 3.47 13.27 21.51
C LEU A 253 4.53 12.62 22.39
N ARG A 254 4.56 11.28 22.43
CA ARG A 254 5.56 10.52 23.20
C ARG A 254 6.98 10.85 22.72
N LEU A 255 7.19 10.84 21.40
CA LEU A 255 8.46 11.17 20.77
C LEU A 255 8.90 12.59 21.13
N ALA A 256 8.03 13.59 21.02
CA ALA A 256 8.35 14.96 21.39
C ALA A 256 8.77 15.08 22.87
N ALA A 257 8.08 14.39 23.77
CA ALA A 257 8.41 14.37 25.20
C ALA A 257 9.78 13.71 25.46
N VAL A 258 10.06 12.58 24.79
CA VAL A 258 11.36 11.89 24.84
C VAL A 258 12.48 12.79 24.32
N LEU A 259 12.31 13.40 23.15
CA LEU A 259 13.31 14.28 22.55
C LEU A 259 13.65 15.47 23.46
N VAL A 260 12.65 16.10 24.09
CA VAL A 260 12.88 17.13 25.12
C VAL A 260 13.64 16.57 26.33
N GLY A 261 13.20 15.43 26.86
CA GLY A 261 13.80 14.79 28.03
C GLY A 261 15.26 14.38 27.85
N LEU A 262 15.67 14.01 26.63
CA LEU A 262 17.05 13.59 26.32
C LEU A 262 18.08 14.70 26.51
N HIS A 263 17.69 15.97 26.38
CA HIS A 263 18.58 17.09 26.68
C HIS A 263 18.85 17.21 28.20
N GLY A 264 17.96 16.70 29.05
CA GLY A 264 18.19 16.59 30.49
C GLY A 264 18.14 17.91 31.26
N HIS A 265 17.47 18.93 30.73
CA HIS A 265 17.26 20.17 31.47
C HIS A 265 16.08 20.01 32.42
N THR A 266 16.34 20.09 33.73
CA THR A 266 15.29 19.97 34.76
C THR A 266 14.22 21.05 34.66
N ASP A 267 14.52 22.18 34.01
CA ASP A 267 13.57 23.25 33.70
C ASP A 267 12.43 22.79 32.75
N ASP A 268 12.57 21.62 32.11
CA ASP A 268 11.54 21.01 31.26
C ASP A 268 10.55 20.14 32.03
N LEU A 269 10.85 19.74 33.27
CA LEU A 269 9.95 18.90 34.07
C LEU A 269 8.55 19.52 34.23
N PRO A 270 8.39 20.83 34.51
CA PRO A 270 7.06 21.43 34.60
C PRO A 270 6.25 21.30 33.29
N LEU A 271 6.89 21.46 32.14
CA LEU A 271 6.24 21.30 30.83
C LEU A 271 5.85 19.83 30.59
N LEU A 272 6.73 18.88 30.89
CA LEU A 272 6.45 17.45 30.71
C LEU A 272 5.31 16.98 31.63
N HIS A 273 5.24 17.49 32.87
CA HIS A 273 4.12 17.22 33.78
C HIS A 273 2.83 17.91 33.31
N GLU A 274 2.89 19.13 32.79
CA GLU A 274 1.72 19.80 32.17
C GLU A 274 1.12 18.92 31.05
N VAL A 275 1.96 18.39 30.16
CA VAL A 275 1.52 17.49 29.09
C VAL A 275 0.94 16.20 29.66
N ARG A 276 1.63 15.55 30.62
CA ARG A 276 1.17 14.31 31.26
C ARG A 276 -0.23 14.45 31.85
N GLU A 277 -0.54 15.58 32.48
CA GLU A 277 -1.82 15.83 33.17
C GLU A 277 -2.94 16.32 32.23
N THR A 278 -2.74 16.29 30.90
CA THR A 278 -3.75 16.75 29.93
C THR A 278 -4.98 15.85 29.90
N ASP A 279 -4.80 14.54 29.78
CA ASP A 279 -5.87 13.54 29.83
C ASP A 279 -5.42 12.21 30.46
N PHE A 280 -6.33 11.25 30.52
CA PHE A 280 -6.06 9.93 31.10
C PHE A 280 -4.99 9.16 30.30
N ASP A 281 -5.02 9.24 28.98
CA ASP A 281 -4.12 8.49 28.12
C ASP A 281 -2.71 9.06 28.20
N THR A 282 -2.54 10.39 28.30
CA THR A 282 -1.23 11.04 28.52
C THR A 282 -0.68 10.71 29.91
N ALA A 283 -1.55 10.66 30.92
CA ALA A 283 -1.15 10.29 32.27
C ALA A 283 -0.64 8.84 32.35
N CYS A 284 -1.27 7.93 31.60
CA CYS A 284 -0.83 6.54 31.46
C CYS A 284 0.43 6.42 30.60
N GLY A 285 0.50 7.12 29.47
CA GLY A 285 1.61 6.99 28.51
C GLY A 285 2.92 7.64 28.96
N LEU A 286 2.86 8.55 29.93
CA LEU A 286 4.01 9.19 30.58
C LEU A 286 4.05 8.89 32.09
N SER A 287 3.53 7.73 32.53
CA SER A 287 3.38 7.39 33.94
C SER A 287 4.69 7.41 34.74
N ASP A 288 5.79 7.05 34.06
CA ASP A 288 7.11 6.87 34.68
C ASP A 288 7.96 8.15 34.62
N LEU A 289 7.36 9.28 34.24
CA LEU A 289 8.01 10.58 34.21
C LEU A 289 8.54 10.95 35.62
N PRO A 290 9.82 11.35 35.77
CA PRO A 290 10.39 11.70 37.07
C PRO A 290 9.65 12.85 37.76
N GLU A 291 9.64 12.85 39.09
CA GLU A 291 8.99 13.90 39.90
C GLU A 291 9.62 15.29 39.67
N CYS A 292 8.90 16.37 39.97
CA CYS A 292 9.36 17.74 39.75
C CYS A 292 10.68 18.12 40.47
N GLY A 293 11.13 17.33 41.45
CA GLY A 293 12.40 17.49 42.15
C GLY A 293 13.55 16.61 41.64
N ALA A 294 13.31 15.81 40.60
CA ALA A 294 14.28 14.92 39.99
C ALA A 294 15.47 15.69 39.40
N ASP A 295 16.63 15.04 39.37
CA ASP A 295 17.82 15.64 38.79
C ASP A 295 17.93 15.39 37.27
N ALA A 296 18.90 16.06 36.63
CA ALA A 296 19.15 15.96 35.20
C ALA A 296 19.56 14.54 34.73
N SER A 297 20.01 13.68 35.64
CA SER A 297 20.40 12.30 35.32
C SER A 297 19.19 11.38 35.29
N GLU A 298 18.24 11.57 36.21
CA GLU A 298 16.97 10.85 36.27
C GLU A 298 16.10 11.15 35.05
N LEU A 299 15.95 12.43 34.67
CA LEU A 299 15.22 12.84 33.48
C LEU A 299 15.80 12.23 32.19
N ARG A 300 17.13 12.25 32.04
CA ARG A 300 17.78 11.65 30.88
C ARG A 300 17.69 10.14 30.86
N ARG A 301 17.74 9.50 32.02
CA ARG A 301 17.60 8.05 32.12
C ARG A 301 16.21 7.61 31.68
N TRP A 302 15.15 8.23 32.20
CA TRP A 302 13.79 7.99 31.75
C TRP A 302 13.63 8.17 30.24
N ALA A 303 14.13 9.29 29.70
CA ALA A 303 14.00 9.58 28.28
C ALA A 303 14.74 8.54 27.41
N ARG A 304 15.96 8.12 27.81
CA ARG A 304 16.71 7.09 27.09
C ARG A 304 16.05 5.72 27.15
N GLU A 305 15.54 5.32 28.32
CA GLU A 305 14.86 4.03 28.48
C GLU A 305 13.63 3.95 27.55
N LEU A 306 12.89 5.04 27.38
CA LEU A 306 11.79 5.12 26.40
C LEU A 306 12.27 5.19 24.94
N ASP A 307 13.32 5.97 24.67
CA ASP A 307 13.89 6.12 23.32
C ASP A 307 14.40 4.77 22.79
N ASP A 308 15.13 4.02 23.62
CA ASP A 308 15.66 2.69 23.33
C ASP A 308 14.54 1.65 23.13
N ALA A 309 13.41 1.82 23.82
CA ALA A 309 12.29 0.89 23.74
C ALA A 309 11.40 1.12 22.50
N LEU A 310 11.31 2.37 22.00
CA LEU A 310 10.24 2.77 21.07
C LEU A 310 10.68 3.51 19.79
N PHE A 311 11.80 4.23 19.78
CA PHE A 311 12.09 5.19 18.71
C PHE A 311 13.47 5.00 18.06
N GLY A 312 14.54 4.94 18.84
CA GLY A 312 15.90 4.81 18.30
C GLY A 312 16.30 5.91 17.30
N THR A 313 17.36 5.64 16.51
CA THR A 313 17.98 6.62 15.60
C THR A 313 18.15 6.15 14.15
N ASP A 314 17.78 4.92 13.83
CA ASP A 314 17.82 4.40 12.46
C ASP A 314 16.39 4.37 11.87
N PRO A 315 16.11 5.12 10.78
CA PRO A 315 14.82 5.04 10.11
C PRO A 315 14.42 3.63 9.65
N ALA A 316 15.39 2.74 9.42
CA ALA A 316 15.13 1.36 9.00
C ALA A 316 14.55 0.47 10.12
N ASP A 317 14.76 0.84 11.39
CA ASP A 317 14.25 0.10 12.55
C ASP A 317 12.78 0.43 12.85
N GLU A 318 12.27 1.53 12.30
CA GLU A 318 10.88 1.93 12.48
C GLU A 318 9.92 0.94 11.80
N PRO A 319 8.78 0.61 12.44
CA PRO A 319 7.76 -0.22 11.84
C PRO A 319 7.31 0.33 10.48
N SER A 320 7.14 -0.54 9.48
CA SER A 320 6.70 -0.08 8.15
C SER A 320 5.30 0.57 8.13
N CYS A 321 4.48 0.36 9.16
CA CYS A 321 3.23 1.12 9.33
C CYS A 321 3.49 2.61 9.60
N THR A 322 4.54 2.97 10.34
CA THR A 322 4.94 4.37 10.57
C THR A 322 5.14 5.09 9.24
N TRP A 323 5.90 4.48 8.34
CA TRP A 323 6.23 5.08 7.04
C TRP A 323 5.06 5.12 6.07
N THR A 324 4.21 4.09 6.05
CA THR A 324 3.01 4.07 5.21
C THR A 324 1.97 5.09 5.69
N ASP A 325 1.80 5.26 7.01
CA ASP A 325 0.92 6.29 7.57
C ASP A 325 1.39 7.70 7.22
N LEU A 326 2.68 7.98 7.39
CA LEU A 326 3.26 9.29 7.04
C LEU A 326 3.25 9.55 5.53
N ALA A 327 3.39 8.52 4.69
CA ALA A 327 3.23 8.64 3.24
C ALA A 327 1.78 9.03 2.88
N MET A 328 0.79 8.38 3.50
CA MET A 328 -0.63 8.71 3.31
C MET A 328 -0.96 10.14 3.73
N ASP A 329 -0.47 10.57 4.89
CA ASP A 329 -0.70 11.93 5.40
C ASP A 329 -0.08 13.02 4.51
N GLN A 330 0.96 12.68 3.74
CA GLN A 330 1.58 13.56 2.74
C GLN A 330 0.93 13.50 1.35
N GLY A 331 -0.07 12.64 1.15
CA GLY A 331 -0.67 12.40 -0.17
C GLY A 331 0.21 11.58 -1.12
N MET A 332 1.22 10.87 -0.62
CA MET A 332 2.05 9.92 -1.39
C MET A 332 1.30 8.59 -1.55
N THR A 333 0.08 8.64 -2.10
CA THR A 333 -0.90 7.55 -2.13
C THR A 333 -0.35 6.29 -2.79
N GLU A 334 0.23 6.39 -3.99
CA GLU A 334 0.71 5.21 -4.72
C GLU A 334 1.94 4.59 -4.06
N LEU A 335 2.81 5.42 -3.48
CA LEU A 335 3.97 4.93 -2.73
C LEU A 335 3.54 4.13 -1.49
N ALA A 336 2.55 4.62 -0.75
CA ALA A 336 1.94 3.87 0.36
C ALA A 336 1.24 2.59 -0.14
N ARG A 337 0.48 2.68 -1.24
CA ARG A 337 -0.26 1.54 -1.81
C ARG A 337 0.68 0.40 -2.18
N VAL A 338 1.76 0.67 -2.91
CA VAL A 338 2.75 -0.34 -3.30
C VAL A 338 3.35 -1.00 -2.06
N ALA A 339 3.80 -0.23 -1.08
CA ALA A 339 4.38 -0.77 0.15
C ALA A 339 3.41 -1.69 0.91
N LEU A 340 2.13 -1.32 0.98
CA LEU A 340 1.09 -2.13 1.62
C LEU A 340 0.78 -3.41 0.81
N ILE A 341 0.72 -3.33 -0.53
CA ILE A 341 0.48 -4.49 -1.39
C ILE A 341 1.64 -5.48 -1.27
N ARG A 342 2.89 -5.02 -1.41
CA ARG A 342 4.08 -5.88 -1.26
C ARG A 342 4.13 -6.56 0.10
N ARG A 343 3.74 -5.87 1.16
CA ARG A 343 3.65 -6.46 2.50
C ARG A 343 2.55 -7.53 2.61
N LEU A 344 1.39 -7.27 2.01
CA LEU A 344 0.30 -8.25 1.99
C LEU A 344 0.68 -9.49 1.17
N ASP A 345 1.34 -9.30 0.03
CA ASP A 345 1.85 -10.37 -0.82
C ASP A 345 2.86 -11.25 -0.05
N GLY A 346 3.76 -10.64 0.72
CA GLY A 346 4.68 -11.35 1.62
C GLY A 346 3.96 -12.26 2.62
N PHE A 347 2.91 -11.78 3.28
CA PHE A 347 2.12 -12.59 4.21
C PHE A 347 1.33 -13.72 3.54
N ILE A 348 0.92 -13.54 2.28
CA ILE A 348 0.24 -14.58 1.51
C ILE A 348 1.22 -15.67 1.08
N LEU A 349 2.41 -15.27 0.66
CA LEU A 349 3.49 -16.18 0.25
C LEU A 349 4.04 -16.97 1.45
N ASP A 350 4.28 -16.30 2.58
CA ASP A 350 4.77 -16.91 3.81
C ASP A 350 4.01 -16.41 5.06
N GLN A 351 2.98 -17.16 5.45
CA GLN A 351 2.27 -16.91 6.71
C GLN A 351 3.16 -17.10 7.96
N GLY A 352 4.34 -17.70 7.81
CA GLY A 352 5.36 -17.81 8.86
C GLY A 352 5.82 -16.45 9.36
N GLU A 353 5.77 -15.40 8.54
CA GLU A 353 6.08 -14.02 8.94
C GLU A 353 5.13 -13.48 10.02
N LEU A 354 3.94 -14.06 10.14
CA LEU A 354 2.98 -13.70 11.19
C LEU A 354 3.26 -14.41 12.52
N ARG A 355 4.25 -15.30 12.61
CA ARG A 355 4.54 -16.00 13.87
C ARG A 355 5.06 -15.04 14.93
N ARG A 356 4.56 -15.24 16.15
CA ARG A 356 5.02 -14.50 17.31
C ARG A 356 6.46 -14.89 17.67
N PRO A 357 7.37 -13.92 17.93
CA PRO A 357 8.71 -14.22 18.40
C PRO A 357 8.72 -14.96 19.75
N ASP A 358 7.75 -14.65 20.62
CA ASP A 358 7.61 -15.22 21.97
C ASP A 358 6.88 -16.58 21.99
N ASP A 359 6.09 -16.88 20.96
CA ASP A 359 5.39 -18.17 20.80
C ASP A 359 5.25 -18.52 19.31
N PRO A 360 6.22 -19.24 18.73
CA PRO A 360 6.21 -19.59 17.31
C PRO A 360 5.02 -20.46 16.87
N THR A 361 4.26 -21.01 17.81
CA THR A 361 3.06 -21.81 17.51
C THR A 361 1.82 -20.95 17.28
N ARG A 362 1.88 -19.65 17.62
CA ARG A 362 0.78 -18.70 17.49
C ARG A 362 1.09 -17.63 16.46
N LEU A 363 0.07 -17.27 15.68
CA LEU A 363 0.13 -16.17 14.73
C LEU A 363 -0.28 -14.87 15.42
N ASN A 364 0.45 -13.80 15.17
CA ASN A 364 0.03 -12.43 15.41
C ASN A 364 -0.66 -11.91 14.14
N THR A 365 -1.99 -11.91 14.12
CA THR A 365 -2.77 -11.43 12.98
C THR A 365 -3.03 -9.91 13.01
N SER A 366 -2.49 -9.18 14.00
CA SER A 366 -2.67 -7.72 14.07
C SER A 366 -2.17 -6.97 12.84
N PRO A 367 -1.05 -7.36 12.17
CA PRO A 367 -0.61 -6.68 10.96
C PRO A 367 -1.62 -6.75 9.82
N LEU A 368 -2.35 -7.87 9.67
CA LEU A 368 -3.37 -8.01 8.63
C LEU A 368 -4.57 -7.08 8.85
N ARG A 369 -5.01 -6.94 10.11
CA ARG A 369 -6.07 -6.00 10.46
C ARG A 369 -5.63 -4.55 10.20
N SER A 370 -4.38 -4.22 10.52
CA SER A 370 -3.81 -2.89 10.23
C SER A 370 -3.72 -2.64 8.73
N LEU A 371 -3.32 -3.64 7.93
CA LEU A 371 -3.30 -3.55 6.46
C LEU A 371 -4.71 -3.29 5.90
N ALA A 372 -5.72 -4.03 6.34
CA ALA A 372 -7.10 -3.82 5.90
C ALA A 372 -7.56 -2.37 6.19
N THR A 373 -7.26 -1.87 7.40
CA THR A 373 -7.58 -0.49 7.80
C THR A 373 -6.82 0.56 6.97
N ALA A 374 -5.54 0.30 6.66
CA ALA A 374 -4.73 1.21 5.84
C ALA A 374 -5.25 1.28 4.39
N PHE A 375 -5.61 0.14 3.80
CA PHE A 375 -6.23 0.12 2.47
C PHE A 375 -7.60 0.81 2.45
N GLU A 376 -8.42 0.66 3.49
CA GLU A 376 -9.67 1.42 3.63
C GLU A 376 -9.41 2.93 3.65
N ARG A 377 -8.38 3.39 4.38
CA ARG A 377 -7.99 4.82 4.40
C ARG A 377 -7.53 5.32 3.03
N LEU A 378 -6.88 4.47 2.23
CA LEU A 378 -6.53 4.75 0.84
C LEU A 378 -7.73 4.70 -0.14
N GLY A 379 -8.89 4.20 0.31
CA GLY A 379 -10.04 3.92 -0.55
C GLY A 379 -9.87 2.68 -1.43
N ASP A 380 -8.86 1.83 -1.19
CA ASP A 380 -8.64 0.58 -1.92
C ASP A 380 -9.43 -0.57 -1.30
N LEU A 381 -10.74 -0.56 -1.51
CA LEU A 381 -11.64 -1.56 -0.91
C LEU A 381 -11.31 -2.99 -1.38
N SER A 382 -10.76 -3.17 -2.58
CA SER A 382 -10.37 -4.48 -3.09
C SER A 382 -9.20 -5.07 -2.31
N GLN A 383 -8.14 -4.29 -2.09
CA GLN A 383 -7.00 -4.74 -1.27
C GLN A 383 -7.36 -4.84 0.22
N ALA A 384 -8.21 -3.93 0.73
CA ALA A 384 -8.73 -4.02 2.09
C ALA A 384 -9.47 -5.35 2.31
N LEU A 385 -10.32 -5.73 1.37
CA LEU A 385 -11.06 -6.98 1.41
C LEU A 385 -10.14 -8.20 1.30
N ARG A 386 -9.09 -8.15 0.47
CA ARG A 386 -8.06 -9.19 0.39
C ARG A 386 -7.37 -9.41 1.73
N ALA A 387 -6.88 -8.35 2.36
CA ALA A 387 -6.28 -8.42 3.70
C ALA A 387 -7.28 -8.94 4.75
N GLN A 388 -8.53 -8.46 4.70
CA GLN A 388 -9.57 -8.85 5.64
C GLN A 388 -9.97 -10.33 5.52
N ARG A 389 -10.01 -10.88 4.30
CA ARG A 389 -10.29 -12.30 4.06
C ARG A 389 -9.21 -13.19 4.67
N LEU A 390 -7.94 -12.85 4.46
CA LEU A 390 -6.82 -13.57 5.09
C LEU A 390 -6.91 -13.46 6.62
N TYR A 391 -7.15 -12.25 7.15
CA TYR A 391 -7.33 -12.03 8.58
C TYR A 391 -8.46 -12.90 9.16
N ALA A 392 -9.63 -12.94 8.52
CA ALA A 392 -10.80 -13.67 9.00
C ALA A 392 -10.60 -15.20 9.03
N VAL A 393 -9.84 -15.75 8.08
CA VAL A 393 -9.53 -17.19 8.03
C VAL A 393 -8.61 -17.61 9.17
N LEU A 394 -7.72 -16.72 9.60
CA LEU A 394 -6.71 -17.00 10.64
C LEU A 394 -7.21 -16.75 12.08
N GLN A 395 -8.50 -16.46 12.29
CA GLN A 395 -9.04 -16.22 13.63
C GLN A 395 -9.44 -17.52 14.35
N ASP A 396 -8.96 -17.67 15.58
CA ASP A 396 -9.11 -18.89 16.39
C ASP A 396 -10.37 -18.93 17.25
N THR A 397 -10.81 -17.79 17.80
CA THR A 397 -12.00 -17.75 18.66
C THR A 397 -13.27 -17.48 17.86
N ALA A 398 -14.41 -17.97 18.32
CA ALA A 398 -15.69 -17.69 17.68
C ALA A 398 -16.01 -16.19 17.67
N TRP A 399 -15.66 -15.46 18.74
CA TRP A 399 -15.77 -14.01 18.81
C TRP A 399 -14.96 -13.31 17.71
N ASP A 400 -13.68 -13.68 17.55
CA ASP A 400 -12.80 -13.04 16.58
C ASP A 400 -13.22 -13.37 15.14
N ARG A 401 -13.64 -14.62 14.88
CA ARG A 401 -14.21 -15.02 13.59
C ARG A 401 -15.46 -14.21 13.23
N VAL A 402 -16.40 -14.04 14.17
CA VAL A 402 -17.61 -13.25 13.95
C VAL A 402 -17.26 -11.79 13.72
N SER A 403 -16.38 -11.21 14.54
CA SER A 403 -15.94 -9.82 14.41
C SER A 403 -15.25 -9.57 13.06
N ALA A 404 -14.36 -10.47 12.63
CA ALA A 404 -13.66 -10.37 11.36
C ALA A 404 -14.62 -10.54 10.17
N ARG A 405 -15.56 -11.50 10.22
CA ARG A 405 -16.55 -11.69 9.14
C ARG A 405 -17.54 -10.56 9.05
N LEU A 406 -17.84 -9.89 10.16
CA LEU A 406 -18.69 -8.70 10.15
C LEU A 406 -18.03 -7.55 9.37
N THR A 407 -16.75 -7.28 9.64
CA THR A 407 -15.96 -6.30 8.86
C THR A 407 -15.85 -6.73 7.39
N GLN A 408 -15.65 -8.02 7.12
CA GLN A 408 -15.61 -8.55 5.75
C GLN A 408 -16.94 -8.30 5.00
N ALA A 409 -18.09 -8.61 5.60
CA ALA A 409 -19.40 -8.40 4.98
C ALA A 409 -19.66 -6.92 4.67
N ARG A 410 -19.27 -6.03 5.60
CA ARG A 410 -19.32 -4.58 5.40
C ARG A 410 -18.48 -4.16 4.18
N LEU A 411 -17.23 -4.61 4.10
CA LEU A 411 -16.34 -4.32 2.98
C LEU A 411 -16.85 -4.90 1.65
N GLU A 412 -17.39 -6.11 1.66
CA GLU A 412 -18.02 -6.72 0.48
C GLU A 412 -19.21 -5.89 -0.01
N ARG A 413 -20.06 -5.40 0.91
CA ARG A 413 -21.16 -4.51 0.57
C ARG A 413 -20.66 -3.19 -0.03
N GLU A 414 -19.68 -2.55 0.60
CA GLU A 414 -19.14 -1.26 0.19
C GLU A 414 -18.36 -1.35 -1.13
N ALA A 415 -17.71 -2.49 -1.41
CA ALA A 415 -17.04 -2.78 -2.66
C ALA A 415 -18.00 -3.20 -3.80
N GLY A 416 -19.32 -3.17 -3.57
CA GLY A 416 -20.31 -3.55 -4.59
C GLY A 416 -20.42 -5.05 -4.84
N GLN A 417 -20.05 -5.88 -3.87
CA GLN A 417 -20.15 -7.35 -3.88
C GLN A 417 -21.26 -7.86 -2.92
N PRO A 418 -22.53 -7.42 -3.06
CA PRO A 418 -23.56 -7.69 -2.05
C PRO A 418 -23.90 -9.18 -1.94
N LEU A 419 -23.73 -9.97 -3.02
CA LEU A 419 -23.98 -11.42 -2.97
C LEU A 419 -22.91 -12.17 -2.16
N GLU A 420 -21.65 -11.72 -2.19
CA GLU A 420 -20.61 -12.29 -1.32
C GLU A 420 -20.88 -11.91 0.13
N ALA A 421 -21.29 -10.66 0.41
CA ALA A 421 -21.70 -10.22 1.74
C ALA A 421 -22.83 -11.09 2.32
N VAL A 422 -23.80 -11.54 1.51
CA VAL A 422 -24.85 -12.48 1.94
C VAL A 422 -24.26 -13.80 2.43
N ARG A 423 -23.31 -14.37 1.68
CA ARG A 423 -22.66 -15.64 2.05
C ARG A 423 -21.84 -15.48 3.33
N THR A 424 -21.14 -14.35 3.47
CA THR A 424 -20.36 -14.02 4.65
C THR A 424 -21.24 -13.87 5.90
N LEU A 425 -22.36 -13.16 5.82
CA LEU A 425 -23.32 -13.05 6.93
C LEU A 425 -23.97 -14.39 7.29
N ALA A 426 -24.25 -15.26 6.31
CA ALA A 426 -24.74 -16.61 6.57
C ALA A 426 -23.70 -17.46 7.33
N SER A 427 -22.43 -17.39 6.93
CA SER A 427 -21.31 -18.06 7.62
C SER A 427 -21.10 -17.52 9.03
N LEU A 428 -21.25 -16.20 9.21
CA LEU A 428 -21.24 -15.55 10.52
C LEU A 428 -22.38 -16.08 11.40
N ARG A 429 -23.62 -16.16 10.87
CA ARG A 429 -24.78 -16.68 11.63
C ARG A 429 -24.57 -18.13 12.04
N ALA A 430 -24.03 -18.98 11.17
CA ALA A 430 -23.69 -20.35 11.53
C ALA A 430 -22.67 -20.43 12.69
N THR A 431 -21.74 -19.48 12.77
CA THR A 431 -20.79 -19.39 13.89
C THR A 431 -21.48 -18.91 15.19
N LEU A 432 -22.47 -18.01 15.11
CA LEU A 432 -23.27 -17.63 16.28
C LEU A 432 -24.11 -18.78 16.83
N ASP A 433 -24.69 -19.58 15.94
CA ASP A 433 -25.53 -20.73 16.29
C ASP A 433 -24.70 -21.89 16.88
N ASN A 434 -23.48 -22.09 16.38
CA ASN A 434 -22.56 -23.12 16.86
C ASN A 434 -21.13 -22.58 16.99
N PRO A 435 -20.79 -21.94 18.12
CA PRO A 435 -19.52 -21.22 18.29
C PRO A 435 -18.30 -22.13 18.37
N GLY A 436 -18.47 -23.35 18.88
CA GLY A 436 -17.37 -24.29 19.15
C GLY A 436 -16.50 -23.94 20.36
N ASP A 437 -16.75 -22.79 20.99
CA ASP A 437 -16.11 -22.33 22.23
C ASP A 437 -17.07 -21.40 23.02
N ASP A 438 -16.65 -20.97 24.22
CA ASP A 438 -17.46 -20.13 25.11
C ASP A 438 -17.28 -18.62 24.89
N SER A 439 -16.48 -18.19 23.89
CA SER A 439 -16.14 -16.77 23.68
C SER A 439 -17.36 -15.91 23.35
N LEU A 440 -18.42 -16.51 22.80
CA LEU A 440 -19.65 -15.84 22.44
C LEU A 440 -20.72 -15.85 23.54
N ARG A 441 -20.46 -16.35 24.76
CA ARG A 441 -21.47 -16.53 25.82
C ARG A 441 -22.38 -15.31 26.09
N HIS A 442 -21.89 -14.10 25.87
CA HIS A 442 -22.62 -12.84 26.14
C HIS A 442 -22.84 -11.97 24.90
N TRP A 443 -22.71 -12.51 23.68
CA TRP A 443 -22.75 -11.73 22.43
C TRP A 443 -24.05 -10.91 22.26
N GLN A 444 -25.17 -11.39 22.84
CA GLN A 444 -26.50 -10.76 22.84
C GLN A 444 -26.62 -9.51 23.76
N GLN A 445 -25.69 -9.35 24.69
CA GLN A 445 -25.67 -8.28 25.70
C GLN A 445 -24.65 -7.18 25.39
N VAL A 446 -23.79 -7.42 24.41
CA VAL A 446 -22.67 -6.55 24.03
C VAL A 446 -22.85 -6.01 22.62
N ASN A 447 -21.98 -5.08 22.22
CA ASN A 447 -22.09 -4.38 20.93
C ASN A 447 -22.07 -5.32 19.71
N LEU A 448 -21.53 -6.55 19.82
CA LEU A 448 -21.40 -7.47 18.69
C LEU A 448 -22.76 -7.83 18.06
N GLY A 449 -23.77 -8.17 18.85
CA GLY A 449 -25.11 -8.47 18.35
C GLY A 449 -25.78 -7.27 17.67
N ARG A 450 -25.58 -6.07 18.25
CA ARG A 450 -26.04 -4.81 17.68
C ARG A 450 -25.41 -4.56 16.31
N LEU A 451 -24.08 -4.62 16.21
CA LEU A 451 -23.35 -4.36 14.96
C LEU A 451 -23.70 -5.39 13.88
N THR A 452 -23.83 -6.66 14.27
CA THR A 452 -24.25 -7.74 13.35
C THR A 452 -25.62 -7.45 12.74
N THR A 453 -26.58 -7.06 13.57
CA THR A 453 -27.95 -6.77 13.09
C THR A 453 -27.98 -5.53 12.21
N THR A 454 -27.24 -4.48 12.57
CA THR A 454 -27.10 -3.27 11.74
C THR A 454 -26.60 -3.60 10.34
N GLU A 455 -25.57 -4.45 10.22
CA GLU A 455 -25.02 -4.83 8.91
C GLU A 455 -26.01 -5.66 8.07
N HIS A 456 -26.82 -6.52 8.69
CA HIS A 456 -27.91 -7.23 7.97
C HIS A 456 -28.89 -6.25 7.34
N TYR A 457 -29.30 -5.20 8.06
CA TYR A 457 -30.22 -4.20 7.52
C TYR A 457 -29.58 -3.33 6.44
N ALA A 458 -28.31 -2.94 6.62
CA ALA A 458 -27.56 -2.22 5.59
C ALA A 458 -27.45 -3.05 4.30
N LEU A 459 -27.15 -4.35 4.40
CA LEU A 459 -27.09 -5.25 3.25
C LEU A 459 -28.45 -5.47 2.60
N ALA A 460 -29.52 -5.66 3.38
CA ALA A 460 -30.87 -5.80 2.86
C ALA A 460 -31.27 -4.57 2.01
N ARG A 461 -30.90 -3.35 2.45
CA ARG A 461 -31.10 -2.12 1.68
C ARG A 461 -30.30 -2.12 0.38
N ALA A 462 -29.00 -2.44 0.44
CA ALA A 462 -28.14 -2.49 -0.73
C ALA A 462 -28.62 -3.50 -1.79
N LEU A 463 -29.08 -4.67 -1.35
CA LEU A 463 -29.68 -5.69 -2.23
C LEU A 463 -30.98 -5.19 -2.88
N ALA A 464 -31.81 -4.45 -2.13
CA ALA A 464 -33.03 -3.87 -2.67
C ALA A 464 -32.74 -2.82 -3.75
N GLU A 465 -31.74 -1.97 -3.52
CA GLU A 465 -31.25 -0.98 -4.50
C GLU A 465 -30.64 -1.64 -5.74
N ALA A 466 -30.02 -2.81 -5.57
CA ALA A 466 -29.50 -3.64 -6.67
C ALA A 466 -30.58 -4.48 -7.39
N ASN A 467 -31.87 -4.29 -7.08
CA ASN A 467 -32.99 -5.08 -7.62
C ASN A 467 -32.90 -6.60 -7.33
N LEU A 468 -32.46 -6.96 -6.13
CA LEU A 468 -32.38 -8.35 -5.63
C LEU A 468 -33.36 -8.57 -4.46
N PRO A 469 -34.70 -8.51 -4.69
CA PRO A 469 -35.70 -8.45 -3.62
C PRO A 469 -35.88 -9.76 -2.85
N GLU A 470 -35.55 -10.91 -3.42
CA GLU A 470 -35.61 -12.20 -2.72
C GLU A 470 -34.49 -12.31 -1.69
N GLN A 471 -33.27 -11.99 -2.11
CA GLN A 471 -32.09 -11.97 -1.24
C GLN A 471 -32.26 -10.91 -0.14
N ALA A 472 -32.76 -9.72 -0.49
CA ALA A 472 -33.02 -8.66 0.48
C ALA A 472 -34.01 -9.10 1.58
N ARG A 473 -35.10 -9.79 1.22
CA ARG A 473 -36.07 -10.33 2.19
C ARG A 473 -35.46 -11.43 3.07
N ALA A 474 -34.64 -12.31 2.52
CA ALA A 474 -33.97 -13.35 3.28
C ALA A 474 -32.99 -12.77 4.32
N VAL A 475 -32.19 -11.78 3.91
CA VAL A 475 -31.24 -11.08 4.80
C VAL A 475 -31.98 -10.29 5.88
N LEU A 476 -33.07 -9.60 5.53
CA LEU A 476 -33.92 -8.91 6.50
C LEU A 476 -34.46 -9.88 7.57
N ALA A 477 -35.02 -11.01 7.14
CA ALA A 477 -35.55 -12.02 8.06
C ALA A 477 -34.48 -12.60 8.99
N SER A 478 -33.25 -12.80 8.48
CA SER A 478 -32.10 -13.20 9.30
C SER A 478 -31.73 -12.12 10.33
N GLY A 479 -31.72 -10.84 9.93
CA GLY A 479 -31.50 -9.72 10.85
C GLY A 479 -32.56 -9.64 11.96
N ASP A 480 -33.83 -9.81 11.61
CA ASP A 480 -34.94 -9.80 12.58
C ASP A 480 -34.87 -10.96 13.58
N ALA A 481 -34.42 -12.13 13.13
CA ALA A 481 -34.18 -13.27 14.02
C ALA A 481 -33.09 -12.94 15.07
N ILE A 482 -31.98 -12.35 14.62
CA ILE A 482 -30.89 -11.90 15.52
C ILE A 482 -31.41 -10.82 16.48
N LEU A 483 -32.16 -9.83 15.99
CA LEU A 483 -32.75 -8.76 16.81
C LEU A 483 -33.63 -9.33 17.92
N GLY A 484 -34.39 -10.40 17.65
CA GLY A 484 -35.22 -11.09 18.63
C GLY A 484 -34.45 -11.78 19.75
N GLU A 485 -33.17 -12.08 19.56
CA GLU A 485 -32.27 -12.69 20.55
C GLU A 485 -31.52 -11.65 21.40
N LEU A 486 -31.54 -10.38 21.00
CA LEU A 486 -30.80 -9.32 21.70
C LEU A 486 -31.46 -8.91 23.02
N SER A 487 -30.63 -8.52 24.00
CA SER A 487 -31.11 -7.83 25.19
C SER A 487 -31.77 -6.49 24.85
N GLU A 488 -32.69 -6.02 25.70
CA GLU A 488 -33.42 -4.77 25.46
C GLU A 488 -32.50 -3.56 25.25
N ASN A 489 -31.41 -3.49 26.01
CA ASN A 489 -30.39 -2.45 25.90
C ASN A 489 -29.66 -2.49 24.55
N ALA A 490 -29.31 -3.69 24.05
CA ALA A 490 -28.65 -3.85 22.75
C ALA A 490 -29.61 -3.59 21.58
N ALA A 491 -30.90 -3.90 21.73
CA ALA A 491 -31.93 -3.76 20.70
C ALA A 491 -32.41 -2.31 20.49
N LYS A 492 -32.33 -1.44 21.50
CA LYS A 492 -32.94 -0.09 21.50
C LYS A 492 -32.55 0.77 20.29
N GLY A 493 -31.28 0.71 19.84
CA GLY A 493 -30.80 1.49 18.70
C GLY A 493 -30.95 0.83 17.32
N VAL A 494 -31.45 -0.40 17.25
CA VAL A 494 -31.51 -1.20 16.01
C VAL A 494 -32.95 -1.36 15.50
N ARG A 495 -33.94 -1.28 16.40
CA ARG A 495 -35.37 -1.37 16.05
C ARG A 495 -35.81 -0.29 15.05
N GLU A 496 -35.30 0.94 15.19
CA GLU A 496 -35.58 2.04 14.25
C GLU A 496 -35.06 1.72 12.83
N LEU A 497 -33.84 1.18 12.73
CA LEU A 497 -33.26 0.74 11.45
C LEU A 497 -34.05 -0.42 10.81
N ALA A 498 -34.56 -1.33 11.63
CA ALA A 498 -35.41 -2.44 11.17
C ALA A 498 -36.70 -1.92 10.52
N GLU A 499 -37.38 -0.98 11.19
CA GLU A 499 -38.63 -0.39 10.70
C GLU A 499 -38.44 0.38 9.38
N GLU A 500 -37.38 1.19 9.28
CA GLU A 500 -37.02 1.92 8.07
C GLU A 500 -36.76 0.96 6.90
N THR A 501 -35.95 -0.07 7.15
CA THR A 501 -35.58 -1.07 6.13
C THR A 501 -36.79 -1.85 5.64
N ALA A 502 -37.67 -2.29 6.55
CA ALA A 502 -38.91 -2.98 6.21
C ALA A 502 -39.91 -2.09 5.45
N ALA A 503 -40.00 -0.80 5.79
CA ALA A 503 -40.83 0.16 5.05
C ALA A 503 -40.35 0.32 3.60
N ARG A 504 -39.04 0.43 3.39
CA ARG A 504 -38.45 0.60 2.06
C ARG A 504 -38.63 -0.63 1.16
N LEU A 505 -38.46 -1.83 1.71
CA LEU A 505 -38.67 -3.08 0.98
C LEU A 505 -40.13 -3.29 0.55
N ARG A 506 -41.10 -2.81 1.34
CA ARG A 506 -42.53 -2.82 0.95
C ARG A 506 -42.83 -1.92 -0.26
N GLY A 507 -42.05 -0.86 -0.47
CA GLY A 507 -42.22 0.07 -1.60
C GLY A 507 -41.62 -0.40 -2.93
N ILE A 508 -40.83 -1.48 -2.91
CA ILE A 508 -40.16 -2.06 -4.10
C ILE A 508 -40.97 -3.26 -4.66
N SER A 509 -42.02 -3.69 -3.96
CA SER A 509 -42.89 -4.81 -4.34
C SER A 509 -43.95 -4.48 -5.39
#